data_AF-A0A351DGC7-F1
#
_entry.id   AF-A0A351DGC7-F1
#
_cell.length_a   1.000
_cell.length_b   1.000
_cell.length_c   1.000
_cell.angle_alpha   90.00
_cell.angle_beta   90.00
_cell.angle_gamma   90.00
#
_symmetry.space_group_name_H-M   'P 1'
#
loop_
_entity.id
_entity.type
_entity.pdbx_description
1 polymer ?
#
loop_
_entity_poly.entity_id
_entity_poly.type
_entity_poly.pdbx_seq_one_letter_code
_entity_poly.pdbx_strand_id
1 'polypeptide(L)'
;MREEKRSQILTVKTKRPKLNWFRELLLIGIFYAIYSWVRNQFGSAAVEPGTALRNARHMIDLERFVGLYIEADIQGWFLGWDQFLRFWNIFYGTLHFVVTLGALLYLYIRQPNAYPRWRTIGLTTTGLALIGFATYPLMPPRLLGNCGTYGACIESSPFVDTVAELGGLWSFDSGMMENLSNQYAAMPSLHFAWAFWSYLALKPFTKRRISSTALALYPVCTLFAIVVTANHYWIDAVGGGLILLAGYWIGSSLQKWAESQAITKCHTPHS
;
A
#
# COMPACT_ATOMS: atom_id res chain seq x y z
N MET A 1 -48.91 -21.37 15.33
CA MET A 1 -47.87 -22.23 14.73
C MET A 1 -47.14 -21.65 13.51
N ARG A 2 -47.81 -21.01 12.52
CA ARG A 2 -47.14 -20.44 11.33
C ARG A 2 -46.48 -19.08 11.57
N GLU A 3 -47.02 -18.27 12.49
CA GLU A 3 -46.46 -16.95 12.87
C GLU A 3 -45.27 -17.06 13.83
N GLU A 4 -45.27 -18.07 14.70
CA GLU A 4 -44.16 -18.38 15.62
C GLU A 4 -42.89 -18.81 14.88
N LYS A 5 -43.04 -19.60 13.80
CA LYS A 5 -41.94 -19.94 12.88
C LYS A 5 -41.42 -18.70 12.12
N ARG A 6 -42.26 -17.70 11.88
CA ARG A 6 -41.88 -16.46 11.16
C ARG A 6 -41.13 -15.48 12.07
N SER A 7 -41.42 -15.47 13.38
CA SER A 7 -40.70 -14.63 14.35
C SER A 7 -39.31 -15.19 14.71
N GLN A 8 -39.14 -16.52 14.73
CA GLN A 8 -37.84 -17.16 14.93
C GLN A 8 -36.87 -16.96 13.75
N ILE A 9 -37.37 -16.81 12.51
CA ILE A 9 -36.53 -16.53 11.33
C ILE A 9 -35.96 -15.09 11.35
N LEU A 10 -36.65 -14.16 12.02
CA LEU A 10 -36.26 -12.73 12.07
C LEU A 10 -35.40 -12.35 13.29
N THR A 11 -35.07 -13.31 14.16
CA THR A 11 -34.30 -13.06 15.40
C THR A 11 -33.06 -13.94 15.53
N VAL A 12 -32.40 -14.27 14.39
CA VAL A 12 -30.96 -14.56 14.45
C VAL A 12 -30.26 -13.23 14.76
N LYS A 13 -30.20 -12.89 16.04
CA LYS A 13 -29.34 -11.83 16.58
C LYS A 13 -27.93 -12.25 16.15
N THR A 14 -27.44 -11.73 15.03
CA THR A 14 -26.14 -12.12 14.47
C THR A 14 -25.09 -11.79 15.52
N LYS A 15 -24.70 -12.80 16.29
CA LYS A 15 -23.75 -12.67 17.38
C LYS A 15 -22.47 -12.15 16.73
N ARG A 16 -21.94 -11.02 17.23
CA ARG A 16 -20.70 -10.47 16.69
C ARG A 16 -19.63 -11.57 16.69
N PRO A 17 -18.93 -11.79 15.57
CA PRO A 17 -17.89 -12.79 15.51
C PRO A 17 -16.80 -12.41 16.51
N LYS A 18 -16.39 -13.38 17.34
CA LYS A 18 -15.26 -13.20 18.25
C LYS A 18 -13.98 -13.35 17.43
N LEU A 19 -13.31 -12.23 17.17
CA LEU A 19 -11.98 -12.24 16.53
C LEU A 19 -10.93 -12.70 17.55
N ASN A 20 -9.96 -13.50 17.08
CA ASN A 20 -8.86 -13.97 17.90
C ASN A 20 -7.64 -13.09 17.66
N TRP A 21 -7.36 -12.17 18.59
CA TRP A 21 -6.23 -11.24 18.48
C TRP A 21 -4.88 -11.95 18.34
N PHE A 22 -4.71 -13.12 18.98
CA PHE A 22 -3.47 -13.89 18.89
C PHE A 22 -3.22 -14.39 17.46
N ARG A 23 -4.29 -14.82 16.77
CA ARG A 23 -4.22 -15.20 15.35
C ARG A 23 -3.80 -14.01 14.49
N GLU A 24 -4.31 -12.81 14.75
CA GLU A 24 -3.97 -11.63 13.96
C GLU A 24 -2.53 -11.18 14.20
N LEU A 25 -2.03 -11.26 15.45
CA LEU A 25 -0.61 -11.01 15.73
C LEU A 25 0.30 -12.04 15.05
N LEU A 26 -0.08 -13.32 15.06
CA LEU A 26 0.67 -14.36 14.37
C LEU A 26 0.69 -14.14 12.84
N LEU A 27 -0.44 -13.73 12.25
CA LEU A 27 -0.51 -13.38 10.84
C LEU A 27 0.40 -12.18 10.50
N ILE A 28 0.37 -11.13 11.33
CA ILE A 28 1.26 -9.97 11.17
C ILE A 28 2.73 -10.40 11.30
N GLY A 29 3.07 -11.22 12.30
CA GLY A 29 4.42 -11.72 12.52
C GLY A 29 4.95 -12.55 11.35
N ILE A 30 4.14 -13.48 10.83
CA ILE A 30 4.50 -14.27 9.64
C ILE A 30 4.68 -13.36 8.42
N PHE A 31 3.75 -12.44 8.19
CA PHE A 31 3.82 -11.54 7.04
C PHE A 31 5.04 -10.63 7.11
N TYR A 32 5.36 -10.10 8.29
CA TYR A 32 6.56 -9.31 8.53
C TYR A 32 7.85 -10.12 8.32
N ALA A 33 7.87 -11.38 8.75
CA ALA A 33 8.99 -12.28 8.50
C ALA A 33 9.19 -12.55 7.00
N ILE A 34 8.11 -12.82 6.26
CA ILE A 34 8.14 -12.98 4.80
C ILE A 34 8.63 -11.69 4.13
N TYR A 35 8.06 -10.54 4.49
CA TYR A 35 8.49 -9.23 3.99
C TYR A 35 9.98 -9.01 4.19
N SER A 36 10.46 -9.25 5.42
CA SER A 36 11.87 -9.06 5.78
C SER A 36 12.78 -10.00 4.98
N TRP A 37 12.36 -11.26 4.78
CA TRP A 37 13.09 -12.22 3.96
C TRP A 37 13.16 -11.78 2.48
N VAL A 38 12.02 -11.43 1.88
CA VAL A 38 11.99 -10.95 0.48
C VAL A 38 12.84 -9.69 0.33
N ARG A 39 12.71 -8.72 1.23
CA ARG A 39 13.51 -7.49 1.24
C ARG A 39 15.01 -7.78 1.32
N ASN A 40 15.43 -8.67 2.21
CA ASN A 40 16.85 -8.97 2.39
C ASN A 40 17.43 -9.74 1.19
N GLN A 41 16.62 -10.54 0.50
CA GLN A 41 17.06 -11.36 -0.63
C GLN A 41 16.99 -10.63 -1.98
N PHE A 42 16.02 -9.73 -2.15
CA PHE A 42 15.68 -9.11 -3.44
C PHE A 42 15.58 -7.57 -3.36
N GLY A 43 15.89 -6.97 -2.21
CA GLY A 43 15.86 -5.53 -2.03
C GLY A 43 17.11 -4.82 -2.54
N SER A 44 17.16 -3.50 -2.36
CA SER A 44 18.25 -2.63 -2.82
C SER A 44 19.64 -3.03 -2.33
N ALA A 45 19.76 -3.79 -1.24
CA ALA A 45 21.03 -4.35 -0.77
C ALA A 45 21.56 -5.51 -1.63
N ALA A 46 20.68 -6.23 -2.35
CA ALA A 46 21.01 -7.39 -3.16
C ALA A 46 20.95 -7.12 -4.68
N VAL A 47 20.38 -5.99 -5.09
CA VAL A 47 20.19 -5.61 -6.49
C VAL A 47 21.21 -4.56 -6.89
N GLU A 48 21.90 -4.79 -8.01
CA GLU A 48 22.82 -3.83 -8.61
C GLU A 48 22.04 -2.57 -9.09
N PRO A 49 22.50 -1.33 -8.75
CA PRO A 49 21.86 -0.09 -9.21
C PRO A 49 21.62 -0.05 -10.73
N GLY A 50 22.53 -0.61 -11.53
CA GLY A 50 22.40 -0.68 -12.99
C GLY A 50 21.15 -1.42 -13.46
N THR A 51 20.73 -2.47 -12.74
CA THR A 51 19.50 -3.22 -13.08
C THR A 51 18.24 -2.40 -12.79
N ALA A 52 18.19 -1.74 -11.62
CA ALA A 52 17.08 -0.87 -11.27
C ALA A 52 16.98 0.35 -12.21
N LEU A 53 18.12 0.88 -12.66
CA LEU A 53 18.19 1.97 -13.62
C LEU A 53 17.71 1.57 -15.02
N ARG A 54 18.02 0.37 -15.50
CA ARG A 54 17.47 -0.12 -16.79
C ARG A 54 15.95 -0.18 -16.77
N ASN A 55 15.38 -0.69 -15.67
CA ASN A 55 13.92 -0.72 -15.50
C ASN A 55 13.33 0.69 -15.42
N ALA A 56 14.03 1.63 -14.78
CA ALA A 56 13.62 3.04 -14.77
C ALA A 56 13.59 3.64 -16.18
N ARG A 57 14.60 3.38 -17.01
CA ARG A 57 14.60 3.82 -18.41
C ARG A 57 13.42 3.23 -19.19
N HIS A 58 13.13 1.94 -19.03
CA HIS A 58 11.94 1.35 -19.65
C HIS A 58 10.64 2.02 -19.21
N MET A 59 10.51 2.40 -17.94
CA MET A 59 9.33 3.12 -17.44
C MET A 59 9.21 4.50 -18.07
N ILE A 60 10.32 5.26 -18.10
CA ILE A 60 10.39 6.58 -18.73
C ILE A 60 10.04 6.50 -20.22
N ASP A 61 10.58 5.51 -20.93
CA ASP A 61 10.30 5.31 -22.36
C ASP A 61 8.82 4.98 -22.59
N LEU A 62 8.22 4.17 -21.71
CA LEU A 62 6.79 3.86 -21.75
C LEU A 62 5.93 5.12 -21.52
N GLU A 63 6.26 5.94 -20.53
CA GLU A 63 5.54 7.19 -20.25
C GLU A 63 5.65 8.19 -21.40
N ARG A 64 6.85 8.32 -21.98
CA ARG A 64 7.08 9.14 -23.17
C ARG A 64 6.30 8.62 -24.37
N PHE A 65 6.25 7.31 -24.57
CA PHE A 65 5.45 6.69 -25.61
C PHE A 65 3.95 6.96 -25.45
N VAL A 66 3.44 6.91 -24.21
CA VAL A 66 2.04 7.27 -23.89
C VAL A 66 1.80 8.79 -23.98
N GLY A 67 2.86 9.59 -24.01
CA GLY A 67 2.80 11.05 -24.04
C GLY A 67 2.52 11.69 -22.68
N LEU A 68 2.72 10.95 -21.59
CA LEU A 68 2.46 11.38 -20.21
C LEU A 68 3.71 11.22 -19.36
N TYR A 69 4.80 11.89 -19.73
CA TYR A 69 5.98 12.03 -18.88
C TYR A 69 5.95 13.41 -18.23
N ILE A 70 5.33 13.52 -17.06
CA ILE A 70 4.91 14.79 -16.44
C ILE A 70 5.49 15.02 -15.05
N GLU A 71 6.11 14.00 -14.46
CA GLU A 71 6.61 14.02 -13.09
C GLU A 71 7.68 15.08 -12.89
N ALA A 72 8.55 15.27 -13.89
CA ALA A 72 9.59 16.31 -13.86
C ALA A 72 8.97 17.71 -13.82
N ASP A 73 7.91 17.95 -14.62
CA ASP A 73 7.22 19.25 -14.64
C ASP A 73 6.47 19.49 -13.32
N ILE A 74 5.80 18.45 -12.79
CA ILE A 74 5.09 18.53 -11.51
C ILE A 74 6.07 18.85 -10.40
N GLN A 75 7.15 18.06 -10.23
CA GLN A 75 8.12 18.32 -9.17
C GLN A 75 8.78 19.69 -9.37
N GLY A 76 9.21 20.01 -10.59
CA GLY A 76 9.89 21.26 -10.94
C GLY A 76 9.12 22.50 -10.53
N TRP A 77 7.79 22.49 -10.66
CA TRP A 77 6.94 23.61 -10.23
C TRP A 77 7.03 23.88 -8.71
N PHE A 78 7.23 22.84 -7.90
CA PHE A 78 7.24 22.95 -6.44
C PHE A 78 8.64 22.97 -5.81
N LEU A 79 9.72 22.84 -6.60
CA LEU A 79 11.09 22.81 -6.07
C LEU A 79 11.48 24.06 -5.25
N GLY A 80 10.88 25.22 -5.52
CA GLY A 80 11.11 26.43 -4.73
C GLY A 80 10.28 26.54 -3.44
N TRP A 81 9.42 25.55 -3.14
CA TRP A 81 8.43 25.62 -2.06
C TRP A 81 8.77 24.63 -0.94
N ASP A 82 9.90 24.82 -0.27
CA ASP A 82 10.47 23.88 0.71
C ASP A 82 9.47 23.37 1.75
N GLN A 83 8.67 24.26 2.36
CA GLN A 83 7.69 23.85 3.39
C GLN A 83 6.57 22.98 2.81
N PHE A 84 6.19 23.23 1.56
CA PHE A 84 5.22 22.42 0.84
C PHE A 84 5.78 21.02 0.59
N LEU A 85 7.02 20.93 0.08
CA LEU A 85 7.68 19.65 -0.16
C LEU A 85 7.95 18.88 1.14
N ARG A 86 8.34 19.56 2.23
CA ARG A 86 8.46 18.94 3.57
C ARG A 86 7.14 18.33 4.04
N PHE A 87 6.03 19.05 3.87
CA PHE A 87 4.70 18.51 4.18
C PHE A 87 4.43 17.22 3.37
N TRP A 88 4.72 17.22 2.07
CA TRP A 88 4.48 16.06 1.22
C TRP A 88 5.45 14.89 1.48
N ASN A 89 6.71 15.16 1.84
CA ASN A 89 7.65 14.15 2.33
C ASN A 89 7.11 13.45 3.59
N ILE A 90 6.61 14.24 4.56
CA ILE A 90 5.98 13.70 5.77
C ILE A 90 4.72 12.93 5.42
N PHE A 91 3.90 13.48 4.52
CA PHE A 91 2.65 12.85 4.11
C PHE A 91 2.93 11.47 3.52
N TYR A 92 3.85 11.43 2.56
CA TYR A 92 4.36 10.22 1.91
C TYR A 92 4.88 9.22 2.94
N GLY A 93 5.79 9.63 3.81
CA GLY A 93 6.46 8.75 4.76
C GLY A 93 5.60 8.22 5.91
N THR A 94 4.44 8.82 6.20
CA THR A 94 3.68 8.51 7.43
C THR A 94 2.24 8.06 7.22
N LEU A 95 1.44 8.72 6.37
CA LEU A 95 -0.02 8.49 6.37
C LEU A 95 -0.37 7.08 5.91
N HIS A 96 0.40 6.49 5.00
CA HIS A 96 0.14 5.13 4.52
C HIS A 96 0.24 4.09 5.64
N PHE A 97 1.09 4.28 6.65
CA PHE A 97 1.10 3.45 7.86
C PHE A 97 -0.07 3.79 8.78
N VAL A 98 -0.21 5.07 9.14
CA VAL A 98 -1.17 5.52 10.16
C VAL A 98 -2.61 5.24 9.73
N VAL A 99 -2.97 5.58 8.50
CA VAL A 99 -4.33 5.42 7.99
C VAL A 99 -4.67 3.94 7.80
N THR A 100 -3.75 3.14 7.26
CA THR A 100 -3.98 1.71 7.04
C THR A 100 -4.14 0.97 8.36
N LEU A 101 -3.27 1.23 9.34
CA LEU A 101 -3.39 0.67 10.68
C LEU A 101 -4.69 1.13 11.36
N GLY A 102 -5.01 2.42 11.27
CA GLY A 102 -6.26 2.99 11.79
C GLY A 102 -7.49 2.34 11.17
N ALA A 103 -7.48 2.08 9.86
CA ALA A 103 -8.55 1.40 9.15
C ALA A 103 -8.70 -0.05 9.62
N LEU A 104 -7.59 -0.80 9.75
CA LEU A 104 -7.60 -2.16 10.28
C LEU A 104 -8.14 -2.22 11.71
N LEU A 105 -7.69 -1.32 12.60
CA LEU A 105 -8.17 -1.23 13.98
C LEU A 105 -9.66 -0.87 14.03
N TYR A 106 -10.08 0.10 13.22
CA TYR A 106 -11.50 0.46 13.11
C TYR A 106 -12.34 -0.73 12.68
N LEU A 107 -11.92 -1.46 11.65
CA LEU A 107 -12.62 -2.66 11.19
C LEU A 107 -12.63 -3.74 12.26
N TYR A 108 -11.51 -4.00 12.93
CA TYR A 108 -11.40 -5.00 13.99
C TYR A 108 -12.38 -4.72 15.14
N ILE A 109 -12.43 -3.47 15.61
CA ILE A 109 -13.20 -3.06 16.79
C ILE A 109 -14.67 -2.82 16.45
N ARG A 110 -14.94 -2.11 15.34
CA ARG A 110 -16.28 -1.60 15.01
C ARG A 110 -16.99 -2.41 13.95
N GLN A 111 -16.26 -3.07 13.04
CA GLN A 111 -16.83 -3.84 11.92
C GLN A 111 -16.26 -5.26 11.85
N PRO A 112 -16.36 -6.07 12.93
CA PRO A 112 -15.70 -7.37 13.02
C PRO A 112 -16.18 -8.38 11.96
N ASN A 113 -17.36 -8.17 11.38
CA ASN A 113 -17.86 -8.96 10.23
C ASN A 113 -17.08 -8.68 8.94
N ALA A 114 -16.67 -7.43 8.72
CA ALA A 114 -15.98 -7.01 7.50
C ALA A 114 -14.46 -7.17 7.61
N TYR A 115 -13.93 -7.16 8.84
CA TYR A 115 -12.51 -7.20 9.12
C TYR A 115 -11.77 -8.37 8.44
N PRO A 116 -12.20 -9.65 8.57
CA PRO A 116 -11.44 -10.76 7.98
C PRO A 116 -11.26 -10.64 6.47
N ARG A 117 -12.32 -10.23 5.76
CA ARG A 117 -12.28 -10.01 4.32
C ARG A 117 -11.28 -8.93 3.94
N TRP A 118 -11.41 -7.74 4.53
CA TRP A 118 -10.55 -6.61 4.19
C TRP A 118 -9.09 -6.84 4.60
N ARG A 119 -8.87 -7.51 5.74
CA ARG A 119 -7.54 -7.96 6.14
C ARG A 119 -6.93 -8.93 5.12
N THR A 120 -7.66 -9.96 4.67
CA THR A 120 -7.16 -10.87 3.62
C THR A 120 -6.83 -10.10 2.35
N ILE A 121 -7.72 -9.22 1.89
CA ILE A 121 -7.47 -8.40 0.70
C ILE A 121 -6.19 -7.57 0.86
N GLY A 122 -6.00 -6.93 2.02
CA GLY A 122 -4.80 -6.15 2.30
C GLY A 122 -3.54 -7.01 2.28
N LEU A 123 -3.54 -8.15 2.98
CA LEU A 123 -2.40 -9.08 3.01
C LEU A 123 -2.07 -9.65 1.62
N THR A 124 -3.08 -10.05 0.85
CA THR A 124 -2.89 -10.54 -0.52
C THR A 124 -2.37 -9.45 -1.44
N THR A 125 -2.93 -8.23 -1.37
CA THR A 125 -2.44 -7.08 -2.15
C THR A 125 -0.98 -6.80 -1.85
N THR A 126 -0.61 -6.74 -0.56
CA THR A 126 0.78 -6.51 -0.17
C THR A 126 1.67 -7.65 -0.60
N GLY A 127 1.23 -8.92 -0.47
CA GLY A 127 1.99 -10.09 -0.93
C GLY A 127 2.27 -10.08 -2.42
N LEU A 128 1.28 -9.69 -3.25
CA LEU A 128 1.46 -9.52 -4.69
C LEU A 128 2.43 -8.37 -5.01
N ALA A 129 2.38 -7.28 -4.25
CA ALA A 129 3.36 -6.20 -4.39
C ALA A 129 4.78 -6.67 -4.07
N LEU A 130 4.95 -7.55 -3.07
CA LEU A 130 6.26 -8.13 -2.74
C LEU A 130 6.86 -8.88 -3.93
N ILE A 131 6.03 -9.65 -4.64
CA ILE A 131 6.44 -10.36 -5.86
C ILE A 131 6.80 -9.34 -6.94
N GLY A 132 6.02 -8.27 -7.07
CA GLY A 132 6.26 -7.19 -8.04
C GLY A 132 7.62 -6.54 -7.86
N PHE A 133 7.94 -6.02 -6.68
CA PHE A 133 9.24 -5.37 -6.48
C PHE A 133 10.42 -6.34 -6.52
N ALA A 134 10.20 -7.61 -6.14
CA ALA A 134 11.26 -8.63 -6.19
C ALA A 134 11.60 -9.02 -7.63
N THR A 135 10.62 -9.03 -8.52
CA THR A 135 10.80 -9.40 -9.94
C THR A 135 11.10 -8.20 -10.83
N TYR A 136 10.72 -6.99 -10.41
CA TYR A 136 10.93 -5.76 -11.15
C TYR A 136 11.49 -4.65 -10.23
N PRO A 137 12.76 -4.76 -9.79
CA PRO A 137 13.39 -3.69 -9.02
C PRO A 137 13.46 -2.44 -9.90
N LEU A 138 12.91 -1.34 -9.41
CA LEU A 138 12.74 -0.10 -10.18
C LEU A 138 13.34 1.07 -9.42
N MET A 139 14.29 1.77 -10.05
CA MET A 139 14.88 2.97 -9.48
C MET A 139 13.86 4.13 -9.54
N PRO A 140 13.47 4.72 -8.40
CA PRO A 140 12.55 5.85 -8.36
C PRO A 140 13.20 7.12 -8.95
N PRO A 141 12.40 8.09 -9.45
CA PRO A 141 12.91 9.29 -10.11
C PRO A 141 13.95 10.08 -9.28
N ARG A 142 13.74 10.21 -7.96
CA ARG A 142 14.64 10.92 -7.04
C ARG A 142 16.07 10.37 -7.02
N LEU A 143 16.26 9.08 -7.32
CA LEU A 143 17.56 8.43 -7.31
C LEU A 143 18.32 8.58 -8.64
N LEU A 144 17.67 9.10 -9.69
CA LEU A 144 18.31 9.28 -11.00
C LEU A 144 19.48 10.28 -10.93
N GLY A 145 19.28 11.43 -10.28
CA GLY A 145 20.32 12.45 -10.09
C GLY A 145 21.17 12.27 -8.82
N ASN A 146 20.79 11.35 -7.93
CA ASN A 146 21.49 11.13 -6.67
C ASN A 146 22.81 10.37 -6.90
N CYS A 147 23.90 10.81 -6.27
CA CYS A 147 25.24 10.18 -6.38
C CYS A 147 25.63 9.33 -5.17
N GLY A 148 24.70 9.06 -4.25
CA GLY A 148 24.88 8.15 -3.12
C GLY A 148 24.84 6.67 -3.54
N THR A 149 24.96 5.78 -2.55
CA THR A 149 25.12 4.32 -2.73
C THR A 149 24.09 3.66 -3.67
N TYR A 150 22.86 4.16 -3.68
CA TYR A 150 21.75 3.59 -4.47
C TYR A 150 21.37 4.44 -5.70
N GLY A 151 22.03 5.59 -5.90
CA GLY A 151 21.70 6.52 -6.96
C GLY A 151 22.44 6.22 -8.28
N ALA A 152 21.93 6.78 -9.38
CA ALA A 152 22.54 6.62 -10.70
C ALA A 152 23.52 7.74 -11.08
N CYS A 153 23.60 8.82 -10.30
CA CYS A 153 24.47 9.98 -10.53
C CYS A 153 24.37 10.54 -11.96
N ILE A 154 23.14 10.64 -12.49
CA ILE A 154 22.89 11.22 -13.81
C ILE A 154 22.76 12.73 -13.65
N GLU A 155 23.82 13.47 -13.99
CA GLU A 155 23.87 14.94 -13.85
C GLU A 155 22.74 15.68 -14.58
N SER A 156 22.24 15.11 -15.68
CA SER A 156 21.14 15.69 -16.47
C SER A 156 19.75 15.33 -15.96
N SER A 157 19.63 14.60 -14.85
CA SER A 157 18.35 14.26 -14.24
C SER A 157 17.62 15.52 -13.78
N PRO A 158 16.34 15.73 -14.15
CA PRO A 158 15.56 16.87 -13.67
C PRO A 158 15.02 16.69 -12.25
N PHE A 159 15.19 15.50 -11.66
CA PHE A 159 14.62 15.16 -10.36
C PHE A 159 15.55 15.47 -9.20
N VAL A 160 14.96 15.88 -8.09
CA VAL A 160 15.64 16.18 -6.83
C VAL A 160 15.18 15.19 -5.75
N ASP A 161 16.12 14.70 -4.95
CA ASP A 161 15.82 13.88 -3.78
C ASP A 161 15.40 14.75 -2.59
N THR A 162 14.15 15.21 -2.63
CA THR A 162 13.59 16.10 -1.61
C THR A 162 13.52 15.44 -0.24
N VAL A 163 13.51 14.11 -0.15
CA VAL A 163 13.52 13.37 1.12
C VAL A 163 14.89 13.48 1.76
N ALA A 164 15.96 13.28 0.98
CA ALA A 164 17.34 13.43 1.45
C ALA A 164 17.69 14.90 1.77
N GLU A 165 17.27 15.85 0.92
CA GLU A 165 17.66 17.26 1.06
C GLU A 165 16.86 18.02 2.13
N LEU A 166 15.55 17.79 2.20
CA LEU A 166 14.67 18.54 3.10
C LEU A 166 14.27 17.74 4.35
N GLY A 167 14.29 16.41 4.30
CA GLY A 167 13.81 15.56 5.39
C GLY A 167 12.30 15.71 5.69
N GLY A 168 11.91 15.38 6.93
CA GLY A 168 10.54 15.45 7.45
C GLY A 168 10.49 15.71 8.98
N LEU A 169 9.28 15.77 9.55
CA LEU A 169 9.03 15.88 11.00
C LEU A 169 9.71 14.71 11.71
N TRP A 170 10.59 15.04 12.66
CA TRP A 170 11.57 14.12 13.25
C TRP A 170 12.54 13.66 12.16
N SER A 171 13.74 14.22 12.18
CA SER A 171 14.76 13.92 11.17
C SER A 171 14.79 12.42 10.90
N PHE A 172 14.53 12.04 9.65
CA PHE A 172 14.71 10.68 9.10
C PHE A 172 16.21 10.23 9.16
N ASP A 173 17.01 10.99 9.90
CA ASP A 173 18.41 10.84 10.28
C ASP A 173 18.62 9.74 11.34
N SER A 174 17.54 9.16 11.88
CA SER A 174 17.64 7.80 12.40
C SER A 174 17.64 6.85 11.21
N GLY A 175 18.84 6.47 10.74
CA GLY A 175 19.11 5.49 9.67
C GLY A 175 18.44 4.11 9.84
N MET A 176 17.50 3.97 10.77
CA MET A 176 16.60 2.85 10.95
C MET A 176 15.59 2.73 9.80
N MET A 177 15.04 3.81 9.22
CA MET A 177 14.06 3.65 8.12
C MET A 177 14.73 3.44 6.75
N GLU A 178 15.87 4.08 6.49
CA GLU A 178 16.62 3.93 5.24
C GLU A 178 17.21 2.51 5.11
N ASN A 179 17.77 1.96 6.20
CA ASN A 179 18.25 0.57 6.24
C ASN A 179 17.12 -0.48 6.31
N LEU A 180 15.87 -0.08 6.60
CA LEU A 180 14.71 -0.98 6.62
C LEU A 180 13.85 -0.90 5.34
N SER A 181 14.09 0.08 4.45
CA SER A 181 13.29 0.28 3.23
C SER A 181 14.05 -0.15 1.98
N ASN A 182 13.36 -0.86 1.08
CA ASN A 182 13.90 -1.23 -0.22
C ASN A 182 13.88 -0.01 -1.15
N GLN A 183 15.05 0.56 -1.44
CA GLN A 183 15.18 1.78 -2.26
C GLN A 183 14.72 1.60 -3.72
N TYR A 184 14.64 0.36 -4.21
CA TYR A 184 14.19 0.03 -5.58
C TYR A 184 12.77 -0.55 -5.63
N ALA A 185 11.98 -0.44 -4.56
CA ALA A 185 10.59 -0.93 -4.52
C ALA A 185 9.56 0.09 -5.03
N ALA A 186 9.86 0.79 -6.13
CA ALA A 186 8.93 1.77 -6.70
C ALA A 186 7.70 1.10 -7.35
N MET A 187 7.88 0.02 -8.12
CA MET A 187 6.79 -0.68 -8.80
C MET A 187 6.45 -2.01 -8.11
N PRO A 188 5.17 -2.30 -7.83
CA PRO A 188 4.01 -1.40 -7.84
C PRO A 188 3.94 -0.51 -6.58
N SER A 189 3.29 0.66 -6.68
CA SER A 189 3.19 1.59 -5.55
C SER A 189 2.27 1.05 -4.44
N LEU A 190 2.88 0.54 -3.37
CA LEU A 190 2.16 0.14 -2.15
C LEU A 190 1.54 1.32 -1.42
N HIS A 191 2.17 2.50 -1.47
CA HIS A 191 1.61 3.74 -0.93
C HIS A 191 0.21 3.99 -1.50
N PHE A 192 0.10 4.00 -2.84
CA PHE A 192 -1.16 4.19 -3.52
C PHE A 192 -2.13 3.02 -3.26
N ALA A 193 -1.66 1.78 -3.35
CA ALA A 193 -2.50 0.59 -3.12
C ALA A 193 -3.13 0.59 -1.72
N TRP A 194 -2.36 0.92 -0.67
CA TRP A 194 -2.87 0.98 0.70
C TRP A 194 -3.79 2.16 0.94
N ALA A 195 -3.51 3.31 0.31
CA ALA A 195 -4.42 4.47 0.37
C ALA A 195 -5.76 4.15 -0.28
N PHE A 196 -5.74 3.53 -1.46
CA PHE A 196 -6.96 3.15 -2.16
C PHE A 196 -7.70 2.00 -1.45
N TRP A 197 -6.98 1.01 -0.91
CA TRP A 197 -7.56 -0.01 -0.05
C TRP A 197 -8.27 0.59 1.16
N SER A 198 -7.64 1.56 1.83
CA SER A 198 -8.22 2.23 3.01
C SER A 198 -9.52 2.95 2.67
N TYR A 199 -9.57 3.64 1.53
CA TYR A 199 -10.79 4.22 0.99
C TYR A 199 -11.88 3.16 0.80
N LEU A 200 -11.58 2.10 0.04
CA LEU A 200 -12.56 1.06 -0.28
C LEU A 200 -13.06 0.32 0.97
N ALA A 201 -12.19 0.08 1.94
CA ALA A 201 -12.49 -0.65 3.16
C ALA A 201 -13.38 0.16 4.12
N LEU A 202 -13.20 1.48 4.19
CA LEU A 202 -13.91 2.36 5.12
C LEU A 202 -15.14 3.04 4.52
N LYS A 203 -15.19 3.21 3.20
CA LYS A 203 -16.28 3.88 2.49
C LYS A 203 -17.67 3.33 2.85
N PRO A 204 -17.93 2.01 2.94
CA PRO A 204 -19.25 1.49 3.31
C PRO A 204 -19.72 1.89 4.72
N PHE A 205 -18.79 2.24 5.60
CA PHE A 205 -19.06 2.55 7.00
C PHE A 205 -19.00 4.05 7.30
N THR A 206 -18.79 4.88 6.30
CA THR A 206 -18.61 6.32 6.44
C THR A 206 -19.80 7.08 5.86
N LYS A 207 -20.69 7.58 6.73
CA LYS A 207 -21.93 8.27 6.32
C LYS A 207 -21.77 9.78 6.13
N ARG A 208 -20.88 10.41 6.89
CA ARG A 208 -20.68 11.88 6.85
C ARG A 208 -20.02 12.26 5.52
N ARG A 209 -20.61 13.22 4.79
CA ARG A 209 -20.11 13.66 3.48
C ARG A 209 -18.66 14.11 3.54
N ILE A 210 -18.31 14.95 4.53
CA ILE A 210 -16.93 15.44 4.72
C ILE A 210 -15.95 14.28 4.90
N SER A 211 -16.22 13.36 5.82
CA SER A 211 -15.37 12.19 6.06
C SER A 211 -15.27 11.29 4.82
N SER A 212 -16.37 11.11 4.09
CA SER A 212 -16.36 10.33 2.86
C SER A 212 -15.56 11.00 1.76
N THR A 213 -15.60 12.33 1.63
CA THR A 213 -14.80 13.08 0.66
C THR A 213 -13.33 13.01 1.04
N ALA A 214 -12.98 13.18 2.32
CA ALA A 214 -11.60 13.04 2.80
C ALA A 214 -11.03 11.65 2.49
N LEU A 215 -11.80 10.58 2.72
CA LEU A 215 -11.37 9.23 2.35
C LEU A 215 -11.17 9.06 0.83
N ALA A 216 -12.01 9.68 0.00
CA ALA A 216 -11.88 9.59 -1.46
C ALA A 216 -10.68 10.42 -1.99
N LEU A 217 -10.39 11.56 -1.35
CA LEU A 217 -9.23 12.38 -1.68
C LEU A 217 -7.92 11.74 -1.27
N TYR A 218 -7.92 10.88 -0.24
CA TYR A 218 -6.70 10.27 0.28
C TYR A 218 -5.82 9.59 -0.80
N PRO A 219 -6.31 8.63 -1.62
CA PRO A 219 -5.49 8.03 -2.68
C PRO A 219 -5.03 9.05 -3.74
N VAL A 220 -5.81 10.10 -4.01
CA VAL A 220 -5.43 11.18 -4.94
C VAL A 220 -4.28 12.00 -4.36
N CYS A 221 -4.36 12.37 -3.09
CA CYS A 221 -3.28 13.04 -2.38
C CYS A 221 -2.05 12.15 -2.27
N THR A 222 -2.20 10.83 -2.10
CA THR A 222 -1.07 9.90 -2.12
C THR A 222 -0.41 9.81 -3.48
N LEU A 223 -1.17 9.76 -4.59
CA LEU A 223 -0.62 9.84 -5.93
C LEU A 223 0.16 11.14 -6.14
N PHE A 224 -0.42 12.27 -5.74
CA PHE A 224 0.28 13.55 -5.82
C PHE A 224 1.57 13.53 -4.98
N ALA A 225 1.51 13.04 -3.74
CA ALA A 225 2.64 12.98 -2.83
C ALA A 225 3.81 12.18 -3.40
N ILE A 226 3.55 10.99 -3.94
CA ILE A 226 4.62 10.12 -4.47
C ILE A 226 5.28 10.71 -5.72
N VAL A 227 4.52 11.42 -6.55
CA VAL A 227 5.02 12.07 -7.78
C VAL A 227 5.78 13.35 -7.45
N VAL A 228 5.21 14.24 -6.64
CA VAL A 228 5.84 15.54 -6.33
C VAL A 228 7.13 15.39 -5.53
N THR A 229 7.25 14.30 -4.76
CA THR A 229 8.48 13.95 -4.02
C THR A 229 9.42 13.04 -4.82
N ALA A 230 9.12 12.77 -6.09
CA ALA A 230 9.92 11.93 -6.99
C ALA A 230 10.19 10.50 -6.45
N ASN A 231 9.32 9.98 -5.58
CA ASN A 231 9.44 8.63 -5.04
C ASN A 231 8.85 7.55 -5.96
N HIS A 232 7.97 7.93 -6.88
CA HIS A 232 7.34 7.02 -7.82
C HIS A 232 7.05 7.71 -9.15
N TYR A 233 7.02 6.92 -10.20
CA TYR A 233 6.39 7.25 -11.47
C TYR A 233 4.85 7.17 -11.32
N TRP A 234 4.07 7.90 -12.11
CA TRP A 234 2.60 7.81 -12.02
C TRP A 234 2.11 6.42 -12.44
N ILE A 235 2.82 5.73 -13.34
CA ILE A 235 2.51 4.35 -13.74
C ILE A 235 2.67 3.39 -12.55
N ASP A 236 3.54 3.67 -11.57
CA ASP A 236 3.66 2.84 -10.36
C ASP A 236 2.34 2.80 -9.57
N ALA A 237 1.58 3.90 -9.57
CA ALA A 237 0.25 3.97 -8.95
C ALA A 237 -0.79 3.17 -9.75
N VAL A 238 -0.70 3.15 -11.08
CA VAL A 238 -1.51 2.24 -11.91
C VAL A 238 -1.22 0.79 -11.55
N GLY A 239 0.06 0.43 -11.44
CA GLY A 239 0.50 -0.88 -10.94
C GLY A 239 -0.09 -1.18 -9.56
N GLY A 240 -0.05 -0.21 -8.64
CA GLY A 240 -0.67 -0.27 -7.31
C GLY A 240 -2.18 -0.54 -7.35
N GLY A 241 -2.91 0.12 -8.25
CA GLY A 241 -4.33 -0.12 -8.47
C GLY A 241 -4.63 -1.52 -9.02
N LEU A 242 -3.83 -1.99 -9.98
CA LEU A 242 -3.97 -3.32 -10.56
C LEU A 242 -3.69 -4.44 -9.55
N ILE A 243 -2.64 -4.32 -8.73
CA ILE A 243 -2.39 -5.31 -7.68
C ILE A 243 -3.45 -5.30 -6.58
N LEU A 244 -4.04 -4.14 -6.27
CA LEU A 244 -5.16 -4.05 -5.35
C LEU A 244 -6.40 -4.73 -5.93
N LEU A 245 -6.66 -4.54 -7.22
CA LEU A 245 -7.75 -5.24 -7.91
C LEU A 245 -7.54 -6.75 -7.83
N ALA A 246 -6.35 -7.25 -8.19
CA ALA A 246 -6.02 -8.67 -8.08
C ALA A 246 -6.14 -9.19 -6.63
N GLY A 247 -5.60 -8.45 -5.66
CA GLY A 247 -5.70 -8.75 -4.23
C GLY A 247 -7.15 -8.73 -3.72
N TYR A 248 -8.00 -7.86 -4.26
CA TYR A 248 -9.43 -7.84 -3.97
C TYR A 248 -10.11 -9.12 -4.44
N TRP A 249 -9.86 -9.54 -5.68
CA TRP A 249 -10.42 -10.76 -6.26
C TRP A 249 -9.95 -12.00 -5.51
N ILE A 250 -8.64 -12.19 -5.40
CA ILE A 250 -8.03 -13.34 -4.74
C ILE A 250 -8.40 -13.37 -3.26
N GLY A 251 -8.21 -12.26 -2.54
CA GLY A 251 -8.49 -12.18 -1.10
C GLY A 251 -9.97 -12.38 -0.77
N SER A 252 -10.88 -11.84 -1.60
CA SER A 252 -12.32 -12.09 -1.43
C SER A 252 -12.67 -13.56 -1.69
N SER A 253 -12.02 -14.20 -2.66
CA SER A 253 -12.26 -15.61 -3.00
C SER A 253 -11.74 -16.55 -1.91
N LEU A 254 -10.53 -16.29 -1.39
CA LEU A 254 -9.96 -17.02 -0.26
C LEU A 254 -10.83 -16.91 0.99
N GLN A 255 -11.36 -15.71 1.27
CA GLN A 255 -12.23 -15.51 2.43
C GLN A 255 -13.57 -16.26 2.28
N LYS A 256 -14.20 -16.20 1.10
CA LYS A 256 -15.44 -16.96 0.82
C LYS A 256 -15.21 -18.47 0.95
N TRP A 257 -14.09 -18.97 0.42
CA TRP A 257 -13.72 -20.38 0.54
C TRP A 257 -13.50 -20.78 2.00
N ALA A 258 -12.78 -19.97 2.79
CA ALA A 258 -12.57 -20.25 4.20
C ALA A 258 -13.91 -20.29 4.99
N GLU A 259 -14.84 -19.40 4.66
CA GLU A 259 -16.20 -19.39 5.23
C GLU A 259 -17.00 -20.64 4.84
N SER A 260 -16.93 -21.09 3.57
CA SER A 260 -17.63 -22.30 3.14
C SER A 260 -17.10 -23.56 3.84
N GLN A 261 -15.78 -23.66 4.03
CA GLN A 261 -15.16 -24.78 4.77
C GLN A 261 -15.57 -24.80 6.25
N ALA A 262 -15.72 -23.64 6.87
CA ALA A 262 -16.18 -23.54 8.26
C ALA A 262 -17.63 -24.03 8.41
N ILE A 263 -18.51 -23.70 7.45
CA ILE A 263 -19.90 -24.17 7.43
C ILE A 263 -19.97 -25.69 7.28
N THR A 264 -19.19 -26.27 6.35
CA THR A 264 -19.15 -27.73 6.13
C THR A 264 -18.74 -28.48 7.40
N LYS A 265 -17.71 -27.99 8.12
CA LYS A 265 -17.24 -28.60 9.37
C LYS A 265 -18.25 -28.53 10.52
N CYS A 266 -19.15 -27.54 10.53
CA CYS A 266 -20.23 -27.48 11.53
C CYS A 266 -21.41 -28.43 11.21
N HIS A 267 -21.49 -28.96 9.98
CA HIS A 267 -22.60 -29.82 9.54
C HIS A 267 -22.22 -31.30 9.40
N THR A 268 -20.95 -31.68 9.52
CA THR A 268 -20.55 -33.08 9.69
C THR A 268 -20.86 -33.52 11.12
N PRO A 269 -21.81 -34.44 11.36
CA PRO A 269 -22.00 -35.04 12.67
C PRO A 269 -20.70 -35.77 13.04
N HIS A 270 -20.22 -35.59 14.26
CA HIS A 270 -19.20 -36.48 14.80
C HIS A 270 -19.81 -37.89 14.86
N SER A 271 -19.39 -38.76 13.94
CA SER A 271 -19.63 -40.20 13.98
C SER A 271 -18.67 -40.86 14.96
#